data_AF-A0A1F5NQX2-F1
#
_entry.id   AF-A0A1F5NQX2-F1
#
_cell.length_a   1.000
_cell.length_b   1.000
_cell.length_c   1.000
_cell.angle_alpha   90.00
_cell.angle_beta   90.00
_cell.angle_gamma   90.00
#
_symmetry.space_group_name_H-M   'P 1'
#
loop_
_entity.id
_entity.type
_entity.pdbx_description
1 polymer ?
#
loop_
_entity_poly.entity_id
_entity_poly.type
_entity_poly.pdbx_seq_one_letter_code
_entity_poly.pdbx_strand_id
1 'polypeptide(L)' 'MPKKNDNIRKLTRTGRSGSLAIVIPAQYARSFGWRERQRLIVKKVPRGILIIDAKTRKQKRN' A
#
# COMPACT_ATOMS: atom_id res chain seq x y z
N MET A 1 0.99 -24.91 -0.87
CA MET A 1 2.02 -23.84 -0.82
C MET A 1 1.70 -22.83 -1.92
N PRO A 2 1.78 -21.51 -1.68
CA PRO A 2 1.56 -20.51 -2.74
C PRO A 2 2.62 -20.69 -3.83
N LYS A 3 2.22 -20.65 -5.10
CA LYS A 3 3.11 -20.84 -6.25
C LYS A 3 4.04 -19.63 -6.38
N LYS A 4 5.24 -19.85 -6.92
CA LYS A 4 6.37 -18.88 -7.00
C LYS A 4 6.02 -17.52 -7.64
N ASN A 5 4.90 -17.40 -8.35
CA ASN A 5 4.49 -16.21 -9.09
C ASN A 5 3.28 -15.47 -8.48
N ASP A 6 2.71 -15.96 -7.37
CA ASP A 6 1.41 -15.50 -6.87
C ASP A 6 1.41 -14.04 -6.38
N ASN A 7 2.59 -13.45 -6.18
CA ASN A 7 2.77 -12.07 -5.69
C ASN A 7 3.18 -11.06 -6.77
N ILE A 8 3.37 -11.47 -8.02
CA ILE A 8 3.69 -10.54 -9.10
C ILE A 8 2.39 -9.84 -9.55
N ARG A 9 2.41 -8.51 -9.61
CA ARG A 9 1.28 -7.68 -10.06
C ARG A 9 1.77 -6.67 -11.10
N LYS A 10 0.92 -6.37 -12.08
CA LYS A 10 1.20 -5.33 -13.08
C LYS A 10 0.89 -3.95 -12.51
N LEU A 11 1.73 -2.97 -12.84
CA LEU A 11 1.42 -1.56 -12.65
C LEU A 11 0.36 -1.14 -13.67
N THR A 12 -0.68 -0.49 -13.20
CA THR A 12 -1.74 0.07 -14.05
C THR A 12 -1.71 1.58 -13.94
N ARG A 13 -1.79 2.26 -15.07
CA ARG A 13 -1.90 3.73 -15.08
C ARG A 13 -3.22 4.15 -14.46
N THR A 14 -3.15 5.11 -13.52
CA THR A 14 -4.31 5.72 -12.86
C THR A 14 -4.24 7.24 -12.99
N GLY A 15 -5.39 7.86 -13.22
CA GLY A 15 -5.48 9.30 -13.44
C GLY A 15 -4.82 9.78 -14.75
N ARG A 16 -4.76 11.11 -14.92
CA ARG A 16 -4.24 11.75 -16.14
C ARG A 16 -2.73 11.99 -16.10
N SER A 17 -2.17 12.20 -14.90
CA SER A 17 -0.80 12.65 -14.63
C SER A 17 0.26 11.54 -14.63
N GLY A 18 0.01 10.40 -15.28
CA GLY A 18 0.99 9.30 -15.35
C GLY A 18 1.22 8.56 -14.04
N SER A 19 0.36 8.73 -13.03
CA SER A 19 0.44 7.96 -11.79
C SER A 19 0.16 6.48 -12.05
N LEU A 20 0.78 5.61 -11.26
CA LEU A 20 0.61 4.16 -11.37
C LEU A 20 0.02 3.59 -10.08
N ALA A 21 -0.81 2.57 -10.21
CA ALA A 21 -1.38 1.81 -9.11
C ALA A 21 -1.02 0.32 -9.24
N ILE A 22 -0.87 -0.34 -8.09
CA ILE A 22 -0.83 -1.80 -7.98
C ILE A 22 -2.00 -2.25 -7.12
N VAL A 23 -2.57 -3.40 -7.45
CA VAL A 23 -3.59 -4.04 -6.61
C VAL A 23 -2.89 -4.83 -5.52
N ILE A 24 -3.01 -4.37 -4.28
CA ILE A 24 -2.59 -5.16 -3.11
C ILE A 24 -3.66 -6.21 -2.78
N PRO A 25 -3.27 -7.45 -2.45
CA PRO A 25 -4.21 -8.45 -1.95
C PRO A 25 -5.00 -7.94 -0.74
N ALA A 26 -6.33 -8.16 -0.73
CA ALA A 26 -7.22 -7.72 0.34
C ALA A 26 -6.81 -8.25 1.73
N GLN A 27 -6.23 -9.45 1.79
CA GLN A 27 -5.71 -10.04 3.03
C GLN A 27 -4.64 -9.16 3.70
N TYR A 28 -3.78 -8.48 2.93
CA TYR A 28 -2.76 -7.60 3.48
C TYR A 28 -3.36 -6.32 4.05
N ALA A 29 -4.29 -5.69 3.32
CA ALA A 29 -4.99 -4.52 3.83
C ALA A 29 -5.72 -4.83 5.15
N ARG A 30 -6.37 -6.00 5.24
CA ARG A 30 -7.04 -6.47 6.46
C ARG A 30 -6.05 -6.77 7.59
N SER A 31 -4.94 -7.45 7.32
CA SER A 31 -3.93 -7.76 8.36
C SER A 31 -3.27 -6.50 8.93
N PHE A 32 -3.17 -5.44 8.14
CA PHE A 32 -2.67 -4.13 8.60
C PHE A 32 -3.76 -3.26 9.25
N GLY A 33 -5.03 -3.69 9.24
CA GLY A 33 -6.15 -2.89 9.73
C GLY A 33 -6.45 -1.65 8.88
N TRP A 34 -5.95 -1.60 7.63
CA TRP A 34 -6.18 -0.48 6.72
C TRP A 34 -7.63 -0.42 6.26
N ARG A 35 -8.13 0.81 6.12
CA ARG A 35 -9.50 1.11 5.69
C ARG A 35 -9.51 1.85 4.38
N GLU A 36 -10.65 1.83 3.71
CA GLU A 36 -10.85 2.62 2.50
C GLU A 36 -10.57 4.11 2.77
N ARG A 37 -9.94 4.80 1.80
CA ARG A 37 -9.56 6.23 1.88
C ARG A 37 -8.60 6.59 3.01
N GLN A 38 -8.01 5.62 3.70
CA GLN A 38 -6.98 5.89 4.70
C GLN A 38 -5.71 6.49 4.07
N ARG A 39 -5.08 7.42 4.78
CA ARG A 39 -3.80 8.01 4.38
C ARG A 39 -2.65 7.05 4.67
N LEU A 40 -1.80 6.84 3.66
CA LEU A 40 -0.59 6.05 3.75
C LEU A 40 0.62 6.89 3.29
N ILE A 41 1.79 6.55 3.79
CA ILE A 41 3.07 7.12 3.37
C ILE A 41 3.72 6.13 2.41
N VAL A 42 4.13 6.61 1.23
CA VAL A 42 4.93 5.84 0.28
C VAL A 42 6.37 6.34 0.33
N LYS A 43 7.31 5.46 0.69
CA LYS A 43 8.74 5.78 0.74
C LYS A 43 9.50 4.95 -0.29
N LYS A 44 10.39 5.58 -1.05
CA LYS A 44 11.31 4.87 -1.94
C LYS A 44 12.36 4.15 -1.10
N VAL A 45 12.65 2.90 -1.44
CA VAL A 45 13.74 2.09 -0.88
C VAL A 45 14.51 1.43 -2.03
N PRO A 46 15.71 0.86 -1.81
CA PRO A 46 16.41 0.12 -2.85
C PRO A 46 15.49 -0.94 -3.47
N ARG A 47 15.35 -0.89 -4.80
CA ARG A 47 14.54 -1.84 -5.59
C ARG A 47 13.04 -1.89 -5.26
N GLY A 48 12.48 -0.91 -4.57
CA GLY A 48 11.05 -0.92 -4.26
C GLY A 48 10.48 0.31 -3.57
N ILE A 49 9.29 0.14 -3.02
CA ILE A 49 8.60 1.12 -2.19
C ILE A 49 8.11 0.46 -0.90
N LEU A 50 8.17 1.21 0.19
CA LEU A 50 7.58 0.86 1.46
C LEU A 50 6.29 1.67 1.65
N ILE A 51 5.18 0.99 1.94
CA ILE A 51 3.88 1.62 2.20
C ILE A 51 3.57 1.48 3.68
N ILE A 52 3.40 2.60 4.38
CA ILE A 52 3.25 2.65 5.84
C ILE A 52 2.00 3.44 6.20
N ASP A 53 1.32 3.05 7.28
CA ASP A 53 0.25 3.85 7.87
C ASP A 53 0.75 5.27 8.23
N ALA A 54 0.03 6.30 7.82
CA ALA A 54 0.41 7.70 8.09
C ALA A 54 0.14 8.17 9.53
N LYS A 55 -0.39 7.30 10.41
CA LYS A 55 -0.73 7.54 11.82
C LYS A 55 -1.39 8.90 12.05
N THR A 56 -2.39 9.24 11.24
CA THR A 56 -2.99 10.60 11.23
C THR A 56 -3.86 10.94 12.44
N ARG A 57 -4.00 10.05 13.43
CA ARG A 57 -4.50 10.44 14.75
C ARG A 57 -3.36 11.02 15.58
N LYS A 58 -3.47 12.31 15.94
CA LYS A 58 -2.81 12.85 17.13
C LYS A 58 -3.04 11.85 18.26
N GLN A 59 -2.00 11.15 18.71
CA GLN A 59 -2.05 10.55 20.04
C GLN A 59 -2.33 11.71 20.99
N LYS A 60 -3.54 11.79 21.55
CA LYS A 60 -3.68 12.42 22.86
C LYS A 60 -2.77 11.59 23.76
N ARG A 61 -1.59 12.15 24.05
CA ARG A 61 -0.74 11.65 25.14
C ARG A 61 -1.59 11.89 26.39
N ASN A 62 -2.17 10.81 26.93
CA ASN A 62 -2.63 10.79 28.31
C ASN A 62 -1.40 10.67 29.20
#